data_AF-A0A1T4QP21-F1
#
_entry.id   AF-A0A1T4QP21-F1
#
_cell.length_a   1.000
_cell.length_b   1.000
_cell.length_c   1.000
_cell.angle_alpha   90.00
_cell.angle_beta   90.00
_cell.angle_gamma   90.00
#
_symmetry.space_group_name_H-M   'P 1'
#
loop_
_entity.id
_entity.type
_entity.pdbx_description
1 polymer ?
#
loop_
_entity_poly.entity_id
_entity_poly.type
_entity_poly.pdbx_seq_one_letter_code
_entity_poly.pdbx_strand_id
1 'polypeptide(L)'
;MSEIITGSEVKLIIGDFKIANEKLIKGEGLALKNLTNSEISLKALRDMISNNEPLPPDSPYNSFEEWEKHLVDIVKSKRQSIENIKIAKVENEFIEWFLVNGDDSKTYEKYPGV
;
A
#
# COMPACT_ATOMS: atom_id res chain seq x y z
N MET A 1 -22.59 21.93 13.28
CA MET A 1 -23.71 21.05 12.87
C MET A 1 -23.09 19.90 12.10
N SER A 2 -23.37 18.65 12.49
CA SER A 2 -23.05 17.48 11.67
C SER A 2 -23.92 17.52 10.41
N GLU A 3 -23.33 17.22 9.27
CA GLU A 3 -24.04 17.12 8.00
C GLU A 3 -24.70 15.73 7.94
N ILE A 4 -25.99 15.66 7.61
CA ILE A 4 -26.70 14.38 7.42
C ILE A 4 -26.68 14.06 5.94
N ILE A 5 -26.24 12.85 5.58
CA ILE A 5 -26.22 12.36 4.21
C ILE A 5 -27.11 11.13 4.08
N THR A 6 -27.66 10.92 2.89
CA THR A 6 -28.51 9.77 2.53
C THR A 6 -27.68 8.55 2.13
N GLY A 7 -28.31 7.37 2.10
CA GLY A 7 -27.70 6.13 1.64
C GLY A 7 -27.24 6.23 0.19
N SER A 8 -27.99 6.94 -0.67
CA SER A 8 -27.56 7.23 -2.04
C SER A 8 -26.29 8.07 -2.10
N GLU A 9 -26.15 9.10 -1.26
CA GLU A 9 -24.93 9.90 -1.17
C GLU A 9 -23.75 9.09 -0.63
N VAL A 10 -23.97 8.23 0.37
CA VAL A 10 -22.94 7.29 0.85
C VAL A 10 -22.50 6.34 -0.26
N LYS A 11 -23.42 5.78 -1.04
CA LYS A 11 -23.10 4.89 -2.17
C LYS A 11 -22.25 5.57 -3.24
N LEU A 12 -22.46 6.87 -3.50
CA LEU A 12 -21.61 7.64 -4.40
C LEU A 12 -20.18 7.77 -3.86
N ILE A 13 -20.03 8.16 -2.59
CA ILE A 13 -18.73 8.35 -1.93
C ILE A 13 -17.92 7.05 -1.91
N ILE A 14 -18.54 5.94 -1.49
CA ILE A 14 -17.85 4.65 -1.45
C ILE A 14 -17.58 4.10 -2.85
N GLY A 15 -18.39 4.49 -3.84
CA GLY A 15 -18.17 4.17 -5.25
C GLY A 15 -16.86 4.79 -5.76
N ASP A 16 -16.60 6.05 -5.43
CA ASP A 16 -15.31 6.70 -5.74
C ASP A 16 -14.14 6.02 -5.01
N PHE A 17 -14.35 5.63 -3.75
CA PHE A 17 -13.35 4.88 -2.99
C PHE A 17 -13.05 3.50 -3.60
N LYS A 18 -14.07 2.78 -4.10
CA LYS A 18 -13.90 1.53 -4.86
C LYS A 18 -12.99 1.74 -6.08
N ILE A 19 -13.20 2.81 -6.84
CA ILE A 19 -12.38 3.14 -8.01
C ILE A 19 -10.92 3.36 -7.61
N ALA A 20 -10.67 4.04 -6.48
CA ALA A 20 -9.32 4.22 -5.94
C ALA A 20 -8.67 2.88 -5.55
N ASN A 21 -9.40 2.02 -4.84
CA ASN A 21 -8.94 0.68 -4.46
C ASN A 21 -8.65 -0.20 -5.69
N GLU A 22 -9.49 -0.16 -6.71
CA GLU A 22 -9.26 -0.89 -7.97
C GLU A 22 -7.97 -0.45 -8.67
N LYS A 23 -7.62 0.84 -8.62
CA LYS A 23 -6.34 1.32 -9.17
C LYS A 23 -5.15 0.75 -8.40
N LEU A 24 -5.22 0.68 -7.08
CA LEU A 24 -4.19 0.05 -6.24
C LEU A 24 -4.04 -1.43 -6.57
N ILE A 25 -5.16 -2.15 -6.65
CA ILE A 25 -5.20 -3.59 -6.93
C ILE A 25 -4.62 -3.90 -8.31
N LYS A 26 -4.95 -3.11 -9.34
CA LYS A 26 -4.36 -3.26 -10.69
C LYS A 26 -2.84 -3.10 -10.69
N GLY A 27 -2.29 -2.34 -9.75
CA GLY A 27 -0.85 -2.14 -9.58
C GLY A 27 -0.12 -3.27 -8.83
N GLU A 28 -0.82 -4.28 -8.31
CA GLU A 28 -0.25 -5.31 -7.43
C GLU A 28 0.93 -6.05 -8.07
N GLY A 29 0.82 -6.45 -9.34
CA GLY A 29 1.90 -7.17 -10.03
C GLY A 29 3.20 -6.37 -10.09
N LEU A 30 3.10 -5.05 -10.35
CA LEU A 30 4.26 -4.17 -10.34
C LEU A 30 4.81 -3.98 -8.92
N ALA A 31 3.94 -3.84 -7.91
CA ALA A 31 4.34 -3.72 -6.52
C ALA A 31 5.09 -4.97 -6.04
N LEU A 32 4.61 -6.17 -6.38
CA LEU A 32 5.26 -7.43 -6.05
C LEU A 32 6.63 -7.55 -6.72
N LYS A 33 6.71 -7.25 -8.02
CA LYS A 33 8.00 -7.24 -8.75
C LYS A 33 9.00 -6.28 -8.10
N ASN A 34 8.54 -5.08 -7.71
CA ASN A 34 9.40 -4.08 -7.08
C ASN A 34 9.87 -4.51 -5.69
N LEU A 35 9.04 -5.22 -4.92
CA LEU A 35 9.42 -5.81 -3.63
C LEU A 35 10.50 -6.88 -3.84
N THR A 36 10.25 -7.85 -4.72
CA THR A 36 11.20 -8.93 -5.04
C THR A 36 12.55 -8.38 -5.50
N ASN A 37 12.56 -7.38 -6.39
CA ASN A 37 13.81 -6.76 -6.82
C ASN A 37 14.60 -6.14 -5.65
N SER A 38 13.92 -5.47 -4.72
CA SER A 38 14.59 -4.90 -3.54
C SER A 38 15.09 -5.97 -2.56
N GLU A 39 14.36 -7.06 -2.40
CA GLU A 39 14.80 -8.21 -1.59
C GLU A 39 16.03 -8.89 -2.21
N ILE A 40 16.09 -9.00 -3.54
CA ILE A 40 17.28 -9.48 -4.26
C ILE A 40 18.46 -8.54 -4.03
N SER A 41 18.28 -7.22 -4.14
CA SER A 41 19.35 -6.24 -3.88
C SER A 41 19.85 -6.32 -2.43
N LEU A 42 18.94 -6.43 -1.46
CA LEU A 42 19.31 -6.57 -0.05
C LEU A 42 20.08 -7.88 0.21
N LYS A 43 19.65 -8.98 -0.43
CA LYS A 43 20.37 -10.25 -0.34
C LYS A 43 21.78 -10.13 -0.93
N ALA A 44 21.92 -9.55 -2.13
CA ALA A 44 23.21 -9.36 -2.77
C ALA A 44 24.17 -8.55 -1.89
N LEU A 45 23.68 -7.47 -1.27
CA LEU A 45 24.46 -6.67 -0.33
C LEU A 45 24.95 -7.50 0.87
N ARG A 46 24.07 -8.33 1.45
CA ARG A 46 24.43 -9.21 2.58
C ARG A 46 25.45 -10.27 2.18
N ASP A 47 25.35 -10.80 0.97
CA ASP A 47 26.32 -11.74 0.43
C ASP A 47 27.71 -11.07 0.31
N MET A 48 27.79 -9.82 -0.17
CA MET A 48 29.05 -9.04 -0.22
C MET A 48 29.66 -8.85 1.17
N ILE A 49 28.85 -8.48 2.17
CA ILE A 49 29.28 -8.33 3.56
C ILE A 49 29.83 -9.66 4.09
N SER A 50 29.10 -10.76 3.86
CA SER A 50 29.51 -12.10 4.31
C SER A 50 30.80 -12.59 3.65
N ASN A 51 31.08 -12.14 2.43
CA ASN A 51 32.29 -12.47 1.70
C ASN A 51 33.49 -11.55 2.04
N ASN A 52 33.34 -10.61 2.99
CA ASN A 52 34.32 -9.55 3.27
C ASN A 52 34.73 -8.77 2.01
N GLU A 53 33.80 -8.58 1.08
CA GLU A 53 34.04 -7.74 -0.10
C GLU A 53 34.18 -6.27 0.32
N PRO A 54 35.08 -5.50 -0.32
CA PRO A 54 35.16 -4.07 -0.05
C PRO A 54 33.91 -3.36 -0.57
N LEU A 55 33.57 -2.23 0.07
CA LEU A 55 32.51 -1.36 -0.43
C LEU A 55 32.89 -0.88 -1.85
N PRO A 56 31.97 -0.92 -2.83
CA PRO A 56 32.26 -0.46 -4.18
C PRO A 56 32.76 1.00 -4.17
N PRO A 57 33.79 1.33 -4.97
CA PRO A 57 34.39 2.67 -4.96
C PRO A 57 33.44 3.76 -5.48
N ASP A 58 32.40 3.38 -6.22
CA ASP A 58 31.31 4.22 -6.73
C ASP A 58 30.05 4.16 -5.87
N SER A 59 30.10 3.49 -4.71
CA SER A 59 29.00 3.45 -3.76
C SER A 59 28.65 4.85 -3.27
N PRO A 60 27.36 5.25 -3.28
CA PRO A 60 26.93 6.52 -2.70
C PRO A 60 26.86 6.50 -1.16
N TYR A 61 27.11 5.34 -0.54
CA TYR A 61 27.05 5.13 0.92
C TYR A 61 28.46 5.13 1.52
N ASN A 62 28.57 5.57 2.77
CA ASN A 62 29.85 5.60 3.50
C ASN A 62 30.20 4.25 4.14
N SER A 63 29.20 3.38 4.32
CA SER A 63 29.38 2.06 4.91
C SER A 63 28.35 1.05 4.40
N PHE A 64 28.67 -0.23 4.54
CA PHE A 64 27.71 -1.32 4.32
C PHE A 64 26.49 -1.22 5.24
N GLU A 65 26.67 -0.77 6.49
CA GLU A 65 25.57 -0.60 7.45
C GLU A 65 24.57 0.48 6.99
N GLU A 66 25.06 1.61 6.48
CA GLU A 66 24.23 2.67 5.94
C GLU A 66 23.42 2.18 4.73
N TRP A 67 24.09 1.48 3.81
CA TRP A 67 23.45 0.92 2.63
C TRP A 67 22.41 -0.15 3.00
N GLU A 68 22.75 -1.06 3.91
CA GLU A 68 21.84 -2.11 4.34
C GLU A 68 20.59 -1.53 4.98
N LYS A 69 20.76 -0.56 5.89
CA LYS A 69 19.64 0.13 6.54
C LYS A 69 18.70 0.76 5.51
N HIS A 70 19.25 1.45 4.51
CA HIS A 70 18.45 2.06 3.45
C HIS A 70 17.64 1.01 2.65
N LEU A 71 18.26 -0.11 2.27
CA LEU A 71 17.56 -1.19 1.56
C LEU A 71 16.50 -1.86 2.43
N VAL A 72 16.74 -2.04 3.72
CA VAL A 72 15.75 -2.56 4.67
C VAL A 72 14.54 -1.65 4.77
N ASP A 73 14.74 -0.34 4.86
CA ASP A 73 13.65 0.64 4.90
C ASP A 73 12.82 0.63 3.60
N ILE A 74 13.48 0.50 2.44
CA ILE A 74 12.81 0.32 1.14
C ILE A 74 11.96 -0.96 1.14
N VAL A 75 12.52 -2.10 1.55
CA VAL A 75 11.81 -3.39 1.60
C VAL A 75 10.59 -3.29 2.52
N LYS A 76 10.75 -2.69 3.70
CA LYS A 76 9.67 -2.48 4.66
C LYS A 76 8.53 -1.63 4.08
N SER A 77 8.88 -0.51 3.45
CA SER A 77 7.91 0.37 2.79
C SER A 77 7.15 -0.36 1.67
N LYS A 78 7.85 -1.12 0.83
CA LYS A 78 7.22 -1.90 -0.25
C LYS A 78 6.32 -3.01 0.28
N ARG A 79 6.68 -3.69 1.37
CA ARG A 79 5.82 -4.68 2.03
C ARG A 79 4.54 -4.03 2.56
N GLN A 80 4.64 -2.84 3.15
CA GLN A 80 3.45 -2.10 3.60
C GLN A 80 2.51 -1.78 2.43
N SER A 81 3.05 -1.39 1.27
CA SER A 81 2.23 -1.17 0.07
C SER A 81 1.48 -2.43 -0.37
N ILE A 82 2.11 -3.61 -0.29
CA ILE A 82 1.44 -4.89 -0.57
C ILE A 82 0.32 -5.16 0.44
N GLU A 83 0.55 -4.87 1.72
CA GLU A 83 -0.48 -5.05 2.73
C GLU A 83 -1.68 -4.12 2.52
N ASN A 84 -1.43 -2.86 2.17
CA ASN A 84 -2.49 -1.91 1.82
C ASN A 84 -3.30 -2.38 0.61
N ILE A 85 -2.68 -3.04 -0.37
CA ILE A 85 -3.38 -3.63 -1.51
C ILE A 85 -4.28 -4.79 -1.05
N LYS A 86 -3.85 -5.63 -0.12
CA LYS A 86 -4.71 -6.70 0.43
C LYS A 86 -5.91 -6.13 1.17
N ILE A 87 -5.69 -5.09 1.97
CA ILE A 87 -6.78 -4.38 2.67
C ILE A 87 -7.77 -3.82 1.64
N ALA A 88 -7.27 -3.15 0.60
CA ALA A 88 -8.11 -2.60 -0.47
C ALA A 88 -8.97 -3.66 -1.18
N LYS A 89 -8.48 -4.91 -1.33
CA LYS A 89 -9.27 -6.03 -1.86
C LYS A 89 -10.43 -6.39 -0.94
N VAL A 90 -10.16 -6.55 0.35
CA VAL A 90 -11.18 -6.89 1.35
C VAL A 90 -12.22 -5.76 1.47
N GLU A 91 -11.77 -4.51 1.48
CA GLU A 91 -12.65 -3.35 1.48
C GLU A 91 -13.55 -3.32 0.24
N ASN A 92 -13.01 -3.65 -0.94
CA ASN A 92 -13.81 -3.72 -2.16
C ASN A 92 -14.91 -4.77 -2.09
N GLU A 93 -14.67 -5.94 -1.49
CA GLU A 93 -15.71 -6.95 -1.29
C GLU A 93 -16.85 -6.41 -0.40
N PHE A 94 -16.49 -5.69 0.67
CA PHE A 94 -17.49 -5.04 1.53
C PHE A 94 -18.26 -3.93 0.81
N ILE A 95 -17.57 -3.10 0.04
CA ILE A 95 -18.18 -2.01 -0.73
C ILE A 95 -19.14 -2.58 -1.78
N GLU A 96 -18.77 -3.65 -2.47
CA GLU A 96 -19.64 -4.31 -3.44
C GLU A 96 -20.92 -4.83 -2.78
N TRP A 97 -20.81 -5.44 -1.60
CA TRP A 97 -21.97 -5.84 -0.83
C TRP A 97 -22.86 -4.64 -0.47
N PHE A 98 -22.28 -3.54 0.01
CA PHE A 98 -23.04 -2.36 0.43
C PHE A 98 -23.73 -1.67 -0.76
N LEU A 99 -23.07 -1.58 -1.91
CA LEU A 99 -23.67 -1.00 -3.12
C LEU A 99 -24.93 -1.75 -3.56
N VAL A 100 -24.94 -3.09 -3.41
CA VAL A 100 -26.07 -3.95 -3.77
C VAL A 100 -27.16 -3.94 -2.69
N ASN A 101 -26.79 -4.00 -1.42
CA ASN A 101 -27.75 -4.27 -0.32
C ASN A 101 -28.08 -3.05 0.55
N GLY A 102 -27.37 -1.94 0.39
CA GLY A 102 -27.56 -0.73 1.18
C GLY A 102 -28.91 -0.07 0.89
N ASP A 103 -29.56 0.42 1.94
CA ASP A 103 -30.82 1.17 1.85
C ASP A 103 -30.55 2.63 1.49
N ASP A 104 -31.04 3.06 0.33
CA ASP A 104 -30.87 4.42 -0.20
C ASP A 104 -31.54 5.49 0.66
N SER A 105 -32.62 5.13 1.35
CA SER A 105 -33.41 6.05 2.18
C SER A 105 -32.83 6.26 3.58
N LYS A 106 -31.89 5.41 4.00
CA LYS A 106 -31.26 5.49 5.31
C LYS A 106 -30.36 6.73 5.39
N THR A 107 -30.41 7.42 6.52
CA THR A 107 -29.55 8.58 6.76
C THR A 107 -28.37 8.25 7.66
N TYR A 108 -27.26 8.94 7.43
CA TYR A 108 -26.00 8.78 8.13
C TYR A 108 -25.49 10.15 8.56
N GLU A 109 -24.92 10.23 9.75
CA GLU A 109 -24.16 11.42 10.15
C GLU A 109 -22.81 11.39 9.44
N LYS A 110 -22.55 12.40 8.62
CA LYS A 110 -21.24 12.61 8.04
C LYS A 110 -20.31 13.07 9.16
N TYR A 111 -19.29 12.25 9.44
CA TYR A 111 -18.32 12.58 10.48
C TYR A 111 -17.56 13.85 10.08
N PRO A 112 -17.53 14.91 10.92
CA PRO A 112 -16.77 16.11 10.64
C PRO A 112 -15.28 15.85 10.91
N GLY A 113 -14.61 15.21 9.95
CA GLY A 113 -13.16 15.12 9.87
C GLY A 113 -12.53 13.94 10.60
N VAL A 114 -11.71 13.22 9.84
CA VAL A 114 -10.26 13.30 10.03
C VAL A 114 -9.75 14.34 9.04
#